data_AF-A0A7C4F583-F1
#
_entry.id   AF-A0A7C4F583-F1
#
_cell.length_a   1.000
_cell.length_b   1.000
_cell.length_c   1.000
_cell.angle_alpha   90.00
_cell.angle_beta   90.00
_cell.angle_gamma   90.00
#
_symmetry.space_group_name_H-M   'P 1'
#
loop_
_entity.id
_entity.type
_entity.pdbx_description
1 polymer ?
#
loop_
_entity_poly.entity_id
_entity_poly.type
_entity_poly.pdbx_seq_one_letter_code
_entity_poly.pdbx_strand_id
1 'polypeptide(L)'
;MQCIIENCEEGLSEWLYLEYRHAAQIWHGRIIFTNVKPEMEVKLGELGEVRREHVYELKIENAVVLDPLAPLPLTPEDMQKANYVVIGGILGDREFTGKTKAWITSKMQCVARNLGKIQLSIDIAAYVAREMLEGKTISQIPLTSEVEIEHEDGHITVLPYGYPIVNGRVLITPGLIQYLKRNLGDDDA
;
A
#
# COMPACT_ATOMS: atom_id res chain seq x y z
N MET A 1 0.64 -17.30 -2.38
CA MET A 1 0.94 -15.91 -2.79
C MET A 1 1.54 -15.14 -1.63
N GLN A 2 2.55 -14.30 -1.92
CA GLN A 2 3.13 -13.34 -0.98
C GLN A 2 2.92 -11.90 -1.48
N CYS A 3 2.92 -10.93 -0.57
CA CYS A 3 2.93 -9.51 -0.92
C CYS A 3 4.35 -8.97 -0.92
N ILE A 4 4.74 -8.26 -1.95
CA ILE A 4 6.01 -7.53 -2.02
C ILE A 4 5.69 -6.04 -1.93
N ILE A 5 6.36 -5.34 -1.02
CA ILE A 5 6.35 -3.87 -0.98
C ILE A 5 7.74 -3.39 -1.39
N GLU A 6 7.82 -2.76 -2.56
CA GLU A 6 9.04 -2.11 -3.04
C GLU A 6 9.16 -0.75 -2.36
N ASN A 7 10.06 -0.65 -1.39
CA ASN A 7 10.29 0.59 -0.67
C ASN A 7 10.83 1.66 -1.63
N CYS A 8 10.12 2.78 -1.76
CA CYS A 8 10.50 3.91 -2.61
C CYS A 8 10.83 5.17 -1.82
N GLU A 9 10.81 5.09 -0.49
CA GLU A 9 11.13 6.19 0.42
C GLU A 9 12.58 6.09 0.91
N GLU A 10 13.23 7.23 1.10
CA GLU A 10 14.61 7.28 1.61
C GLU A 10 14.70 7.09 3.13
N GLY A 11 13.58 7.25 3.86
CA GLY A 11 13.54 7.08 5.30
C GLY A 11 12.25 6.44 5.78
N LEU A 12 12.30 5.84 6.97
CA LEU A 12 11.15 5.21 7.60
C LEU A 12 10.46 6.16 8.58
N SER A 13 9.62 7.05 8.03
CA SER A 13 8.75 7.91 8.84
C SER A 13 7.81 7.07 9.71
N GLU A 14 7.26 7.67 10.78
CA GLU A 14 6.28 6.96 11.61
C GLU A 14 5.06 6.56 10.78
N TRP A 15 4.54 7.44 9.92
CA TRP A 15 3.44 7.14 9.02
C TRP A 15 3.75 5.92 8.13
N LEU A 16 4.87 5.94 7.40
CA LEU A 16 5.25 4.84 6.51
C LEU A 16 5.33 3.52 7.27
N TYR A 17 5.90 3.56 8.48
CA TYR A 17 5.96 2.39 9.34
C TYR A 17 4.58 1.88 9.78
N LEU A 18 3.63 2.76 10.09
CA LEU A 18 2.25 2.38 10.42
C LEU A 18 1.59 1.63 9.25
N GLU A 19 1.75 2.12 8.02
CA GLU A 19 1.23 1.45 6.82
C GLU A 19 1.93 0.10 6.59
N TYR A 20 3.26 0.04 6.61
CA TYR A 20 3.99 -1.22 6.43
C TYR A 20 3.63 -2.26 7.49
N ARG A 21 3.49 -1.85 8.75
CA ARG A 21 3.06 -2.73 9.84
C ARG A 21 1.64 -3.24 9.62
N HIS A 22 0.72 -2.38 9.19
CA HIS A 22 -0.66 -2.80 8.92
C HIS A 22 -0.72 -3.76 7.72
N ALA A 23 0.01 -3.48 6.64
CA ALA A 23 0.12 -4.37 5.49
C ALA A 23 0.65 -5.76 5.90
N ALA A 24 1.69 -5.80 6.74
CA ALA A 24 2.23 -7.05 7.28
C ALA A 24 1.19 -7.83 8.11
N GLN A 25 0.37 -7.14 8.92
CA GLN A 25 -0.72 -7.75 9.69
C GLN A 25 -1.81 -8.34 8.78
N ILE A 26 -2.24 -7.58 7.76
CA ILE A 26 -3.23 -8.01 6.74
C ILE A 26 -2.75 -9.28 6.03
N TRP A 27 -1.46 -9.34 5.69
CA TRP A 27 -0.87 -10.48 4.99
C TRP A 27 -0.34 -11.59 5.91
N HIS A 28 -0.60 -11.48 7.21
CA HIS A 28 -0.17 -12.44 8.24
C HIS A 28 1.34 -12.72 8.19
N GLY A 29 2.15 -11.67 8.02
CA GLY A 29 3.61 -11.75 7.92
C GLY A 29 4.14 -12.31 6.60
N ARG A 30 3.29 -12.69 5.63
CA ARG A 30 3.69 -13.13 4.29
C ARG A 30 4.00 -11.95 3.38
N ILE A 31 4.91 -11.11 3.84
CA ILE A 31 5.33 -9.87 3.21
C ILE A 31 6.84 -9.87 3.01
N ILE A 32 7.27 -9.34 1.87
CA ILE A 32 8.67 -9.11 1.54
C ILE A 32 8.82 -7.61 1.26
N PHE A 33 9.67 -6.94 2.03
CA PHE A 33 10.07 -5.57 1.76
C PHE A 33 11.34 -5.58 0.90
N THR A 34 11.30 -4.94 -0.27
CA THR A 34 12.43 -4.86 -1.22
C THR A 34 12.93 -3.42 -1.33
N ASN A 35 14.15 -3.23 -1.86
CA ASN A 35 14.85 -1.93 -1.89
C ASN A 35 14.93 -1.26 -0.50
N VAL A 36 15.14 -2.07 0.54
CA VAL A 36 15.19 -1.58 1.92
C VAL A 36 16.57 -1.01 2.23
N LYS A 37 16.59 0.22 2.77
CA LYS A 37 17.82 0.88 3.22
C LYS A 37 18.33 0.25 4.53
N PRO A 38 19.66 0.22 4.77
CA PRO A 38 20.25 -0.43 5.95
C PRO A 38 19.65 0.00 7.30
N GLU A 39 19.31 1.28 7.44
CA GLU A 39 18.72 1.89 8.64
C GLU A 39 17.27 1.43 8.91
N MET A 40 16.58 0.91 7.89
CA MET A 40 15.19 0.42 8.00
C MET A 40 15.15 -1.09 8.28
N GLU A 41 16.22 -1.82 7.94
CA GLU A 41 16.27 -3.28 7.88
C GLU A 41 15.86 -3.96 9.18
N VAL A 42 16.41 -3.51 10.33
CA VAL A 42 16.09 -4.11 11.63
C VAL A 42 14.60 -4.00 11.93
N LYS A 43 14.02 -2.80 11.74
CA LYS A 43 12.64 -2.52 12.10
C LYS A 43 11.63 -3.17 11.14
N LEU A 44 11.98 -3.28 9.85
CA LEU A 44 11.13 -3.99 8.88
C LEU A 44 11.28 -5.51 8.96
N GLY A 45 12.44 -6.00 9.39
CA GLY A 45 12.68 -7.43 9.65
C GLY A 45 11.81 -8.01 10.77
N GLU A 46 11.32 -7.17 11.67
CA GLU A 46 10.32 -7.56 12.69
C GLU A 46 8.92 -7.81 12.08
N LEU A 47 8.65 -7.26 10.90
CA LEU A 47 7.34 -7.31 10.23
C LEU A 47 7.25 -8.37 9.13
N GLY A 48 8.38 -8.66 8.47
CA GLY A 48 8.45 -9.62 7.36
C GLY A 48 9.85 -9.81 6.82
N GLU A 49 9.94 -10.47 5.67
CA GLU A 49 11.21 -10.68 4.99
C GLU A 49 11.74 -9.35 4.43
N VAL A 50 13.06 -9.11 4.53
CA VAL A 50 13.70 -7.92 3.99
C VAL A 50 14.73 -8.30 2.91
N ARG A 51 14.76 -7.52 1.84
CA ARG A 51 15.74 -7.56 0.75
C ARG A 51 16.22 -6.15 0.46
N ARG A 52 17.54 -6.01 0.24
CA ARG A 52 18.15 -4.73 -0.15
C ARG A 52 18.07 -4.50 -1.65
N GLU A 53 17.97 -5.58 -2.40
CA GLU A 53 17.76 -5.60 -3.83
C GLU A 53 16.37 -5.05 -4.17
N HIS A 54 16.29 -4.36 -5.30
CA HIS A 54 15.02 -3.97 -5.89
C HIS A 54 14.22 -5.21 -6.32
N VAL A 55 12.89 -5.09 -6.30
CA VAL A 55 11.99 -6.17 -6.75
C VAL A 55 12.30 -6.65 -8.18
N TYR A 56 12.71 -5.74 -9.07
CA TYR A 56 13.08 -6.08 -10.46
C TYR A 56 14.42 -6.79 -10.59
N GLU A 57 15.24 -6.83 -9.54
CA GLU A 57 16.50 -7.58 -9.50
C GLU A 57 16.31 -9.02 -9.00
N LEU A 58 15.22 -9.30 -8.27
CA LEU A 58 14.93 -10.59 -7.65
C LEU A 58 14.53 -11.72 -8.62
N LYS A 59 14.52 -11.46 -9.94
CA LYS A 59 14.11 -12.41 -11.00
C LYS A 59 12.81 -13.15 -10.65
N ILE A 60 11.83 -12.43 -10.11
CA ILE A 60 10.55 -13.03 -9.75
C ILE A 60 9.70 -13.30 -10.98
N GLU A 61 9.16 -14.51 -11.05
CA GLU A 61 8.22 -14.93 -12.09
C GLU A 61 6.78 -14.92 -11.56
N ASN A 62 5.83 -14.72 -12.46
CA ASN A 62 4.39 -14.73 -12.14
C ASN A 62 4.03 -13.71 -11.05
N ALA A 63 4.42 -12.45 -11.24
CA ALA A 63 4.04 -11.34 -10.38
C ALA A 63 2.97 -10.46 -11.04
N VAL A 64 2.13 -9.82 -10.22
CA VAL A 64 1.25 -8.73 -10.64
C VAL A 64 1.63 -7.46 -9.89
N VAL A 65 1.91 -6.37 -10.63
CA VAL A 65 2.18 -5.05 -10.05
C VAL A 65 0.88 -4.26 -9.95
N LEU A 66 0.61 -3.71 -8.76
CA LEU A 66 -0.50 -2.80 -8.53
C LEU A 66 -0.07 -1.39 -8.95
N ASP A 67 -0.39 -1.05 -10.19
CA ASP A 67 -0.10 0.24 -10.80
C ASP A 67 -1.42 1.00 -11.01
N PRO A 68 -1.65 2.12 -10.32
CA PRO A 68 -2.89 2.88 -10.46
C PRO A 68 -3.18 3.36 -11.88
N LEU A 69 -2.14 3.52 -12.72
CA LEU A 69 -2.28 3.95 -14.12
C LEU A 69 -2.35 2.76 -15.09
N ALA A 70 -2.35 1.52 -14.63
CA ALA A 70 -2.58 0.38 -15.50
C ALA A 70 -3.97 0.46 -16.14
N PRO A 71 -4.13 0.05 -17.40
CA PRO A 71 -5.39 0.24 -18.12
C PRO A 71 -6.52 -0.70 -17.66
N LEU A 72 -6.17 -1.84 -17.05
CA LEU A 72 -7.13 -2.87 -16.65
C LEU A 72 -7.14 -3.05 -15.12
N PRO A 73 -8.32 -3.21 -14.51
CA PRO A 73 -8.44 -3.49 -13.09
C PRO A 73 -7.94 -4.90 -12.78
N LEU A 74 -7.43 -5.09 -11.57
CA LEU A 74 -7.07 -6.39 -11.05
C LEU A 74 -8.29 -7.31 -11.06
N THR A 75 -8.08 -8.57 -11.38
CA THR A 75 -9.12 -9.60 -11.33
C THR A 75 -8.73 -10.74 -10.39
N PRO A 76 -9.68 -11.50 -9.83
CA PRO A 76 -9.37 -12.71 -9.09
C PRO A 76 -8.55 -13.74 -9.90
N GLU A 77 -8.73 -13.79 -11.22
CA GLU A 77 -7.97 -14.67 -12.11
C GLU A 77 -6.49 -14.27 -12.20
N ASP A 78 -6.18 -12.96 -12.26
CA ASP A 78 -4.80 -12.47 -12.18
C ASP A 78 -4.13 -12.94 -10.89
N MET A 79 -4.87 -12.90 -9.77
CA MET A 79 -4.39 -13.33 -8.46
C MET A 79 -4.17 -14.85 -8.39
N GLN A 80 -5.00 -15.67 -9.02
CA GLN A 80 -4.81 -17.13 -9.04
C GLN A 80 -3.57 -17.56 -9.83
N LYS A 81 -3.18 -16.79 -10.86
CA LYS A 81 -2.01 -17.07 -11.70
C LYS A 81 -0.71 -16.52 -11.13
N ALA A 82 -0.79 -15.59 -10.19
CA ALA A 82 0.38 -14.92 -9.62
C ALA A 82 0.88 -15.59 -8.33
N ASN A 83 2.19 -15.67 -8.19
CA ASN A 83 2.88 -16.03 -6.94
C ASN A 83 3.07 -14.81 -6.03
N TYR A 84 3.16 -13.63 -6.63
CA TYR A 84 3.45 -12.37 -5.94
C TYR A 84 2.51 -11.26 -6.40
N VAL A 85 2.08 -10.43 -5.45
CA VAL A 85 1.55 -9.10 -5.73
C VAL A 85 2.60 -8.07 -5.31
N VAL A 86 2.88 -7.09 -6.16
CA VAL A 86 3.89 -6.06 -5.92
C VAL A 86 3.19 -4.72 -5.75
N ILE A 87 3.47 -4.05 -4.65
CA ILE A 87 2.94 -2.74 -4.28
C ILE A 87 4.12 -1.77 -4.18
N GLY A 88 3.97 -0.58 -4.72
CA GLY A 88 4.94 0.49 -4.48
C GLY A 88 4.77 1.04 -3.08
N GLY A 89 5.82 0.93 -2.25
CA GLY A 89 5.93 1.60 -0.97
C GLY A 89 6.24 3.09 -1.17
N ILE A 90 5.27 3.80 -1.74
CA ILE A 90 5.34 5.22 -2.11
C ILE A 90 4.28 5.95 -1.29
N LEU A 91 4.68 6.91 -0.46
CA LEU A 91 3.70 7.76 0.21
C LEU A 91 2.95 8.56 -0.85
N GLY A 92 1.63 8.42 -0.83
CA GLY A 92 0.77 8.92 -1.89
C GLY A 92 0.64 10.43 -1.87
N ASP A 93 0.47 11.03 -3.05
CA ASP A 93 -0.03 12.40 -3.20
C ASP A 93 -1.56 12.40 -3.29
N ARG A 94 -2.19 13.59 -3.38
CA ARG A 94 -3.63 13.72 -3.66
C ARG A 94 -4.07 13.10 -4.99
N GLU A 95 -3.15 12.90 -5.93
CA GLU A 95 -3.43 12.40 -7.28
C GLU A 95 -2.45 11.30 -7.72
N PHE A 96 -2.86 10.51 -8.71
CA PHE A 96 -2.00 9.51 -9.35
C PHE A 96 -0.86 10.17 -10.12
N THR A 97 0.35 10.17 -9.54
CA THR A 97 1.54 10.80 -10.14
C THR A 97 2.27 9.92 -11.16
N GLY A 98 1.94 8.63 -11.25
CA GLY A 98 2.63 7.67 -12.13
C GLY A 98 4.00 7.21 -11.61
N LYS A 99 4.36 7.52 -10.36
CA LYS A 99 5.59 7.07 -9.70
C LYS A 99 5.74 5.54 -9.76
N THR A 100 4.69 4.77 -9.46
CA THR A 100 4.72 3.29 -9.56
C THR A 100 5.14 2.81 -10.94
N LYS A 101 4.56 3.41 -12.01
CA LYS A 101 4.92 3.07 -13.39
C LYS A 101 6.39 3.36 -13.69
N ALA A 102 6.84 4.55 -13.32
CA ALA A 102 8.20 5.03 -13.59
C ALA A 102 9.26 4.23 -12.80
N TRP A 103 8.99 3.88 -11.55
CA TRP A 103 9.99 3.31 -10.64
C TRP A 103 9.97 1.79 -10.60
N ILE A 104 8.83 1.16 -10.87
CA ILE A 104 8.60 -0.28 -10.71
C ILE A 104 8.11 -0.92 -12.01
N THR A 105 6.89 -0.58 -12.46
CA THR A 105 6.21 -1.31 -13.56
C THR A 105 7.05 -1.34 -14.84
N SER A 106 7.65 -0.21 -15.22
CA SER A 106 8.45 -0.10 -16.45
C SER A 106 9.76 -0.91 -16.41
N LYS A 107 10.21 -1.32 -15.22
CA LYS A 107 11.45 -2.10 -15.02
C LYS A 107 11.19 -3.61 -14.89
N MET A 108 9.92 -4.03 -14.84
CA MET A 108 9.53 -5.42 -14.65
C MET A 108 8.79 -5.97 -15.88
N GLN A 109 9.11 -7.20 -16.27
CA GLN A 109 8.35 -7.94 -17.28
C GLN A 109 7.20 -8.71 -16.60
N CYS A 110 6.17 -7.99 -16.17
CA CYS A 110 5.06 -8.58 -15.43
C CYS A 110 3.71 -7.93 -15.79
N VAL A 111 2.64 -8.52 -15.28
CA VAL A 111 1.28 -8.01 -15.48
C VAL A 111 1.08 -6.80 -14.56
N ALA A 112 0.58 -5.69 -15.10
CA ALA A 112 0.19 -4.52 -14.32
C ALA A 112 -1.34 -4.39 -14.25
N ARG A 113 -1.85 -4.03 -13.08
CA ARG A 113 -3.29 -3.88 -12.81
C ARG A 113 -3.57 -2.72 -11.87
N ASN A 114 -4.70 -2.04 -12.05
CA ASN A 114 -5.17 -1.00 -11.13
C ASN A 114 -6.16 -1.58 -10.11
N LEU A 115 -6.42 -0.85 -9.03
CA LEU A 115 -7.42 -1.17 -8.02
C LEU A 115 -8.64 -0.23 -8.11
N GLY A 116 -8.97 0.24 -9.31
CA GLY A 116 -9.99 1.24 -9.54
C GLY A 116 -9.42 2.67 -9.62
N LYS A 117 -10.31 3.65 -9.45
CA LYS A 117 -10.02 5.09 -9.68
C LYS A 117 -9.75 5.88 -8.39
N ILE A 118 -9.93 5.26 -7.24
CA ILE A 118 -9.73 5.90 -5.94
C ILE A 118 -8.27 5.67 -5.53
N GLN A 119 -7.58 6.73 -5.11
CA GLN A 119 -6.22 6.62 -4.57
C GLN A 119 -6.27 5.85 -3.26
N LEU A 120 -5.39 4.86 -3.11
CA LEU A 120 -5.26 4.07 -1.88
C LEU A 120 -3.86 4.30 -1.29
N SER A 121 -3.77 4.25 0.04
CA SER A 121 -2.49 4.13 0.75
C SER A 121 -1.89 2.72 0.56
N ILE A 122 -0.65 2.53 1.00
CA ILE A 122 0.11 1.30 0.73
C ILE A 122 -0.56 0.10 1.41
N ASP A 123 -0.97 0.28 2.66
CA ASP A 123 -1.64 -0.73 3.46
C ASP A 123 -3.05 -1.04 2.96
N ILE A 124 -3.78 -0.03 2.48
CA ILE A 124 -5.11 -0.25 1.92
C ILE A 124 -5.04 -0.93 0.54
N ALA A 125 -4.04 -0.63 -0.28
CA ALA A 125 -3.78 -1.41 -1.49
C ALA A 125 -3.49 -2.88 -1.15
N ALA A 126 -2.73 -3.12 -0.07
CA ALA A 126 -2.47 -4.47 0.44
C ALA A 126 -3.75 -5.16 0.96
N TYR A 127 -4.63 -4.43 1.64
CA TYR A 127 -5.95 -4.92 2.08
C TYR A 127 -6.81 -5.33 0.89
N VAL A 128 -6.99 -4.45 -0.10
CA VAL A 128 -7.80 -4.72 -1.29
C VAL A 128 -7.25 -5.93 -2.04
N ALA A 129 -5.92 -6.00 -2.25
CA ALA A 129 -5.31 -7.17 -2.87
C ALA A 129 -5.57 -8.46 -2.08
N ARG A 130 -5.54 -8.41 -0.75
CA ARG A 130 -5.83 -9.57 0.11
C ARG A 130 -7.28 -10.04 -0.03
N GLU A 131 -8.24 -9.11 -0.02
CA GLU A 131 -9.66 -9.42 -0.23
C GLU A 131 -9.92 -10.01 -1.63
N MET A 132 -9.21 -9.51 -2.65
CA MET A 132 -9.31 -10.04 -4.01
C MET A 132 -8.69 -11.43 -4.16
N LEU A 133 -7.61 -11.72 -3.43
CA LEU A 133 -7.06 -13.07 -3.32
C LEU A 133 -8.06 -14.05 -2.70
N GLU A 134 -8.95 -13.57 -1.83
CA GLU A 134 -10.04 -14.33 -1.21
C GLU A 134 -11.28 -14.43 -2.11
N GLY A 135 -11.19 -13.95 -3.35
CA GLY A 135 -12.20 -14.13 -4.39
C GLY A 135 -13.16 -12.96 -4.58
N LYS A 136 -13.00 -11.86 -3.82
CA LYS A 136 -13.79 -10.64 -4.05
C LYS A 136 -13.34 -9.91 -5.32
N THR A 137 -14.25 -9.23 -5.98
CA THR A 137 -13.91 -8.22 -6.98
C THR A 137 -13.78 -6.85 -6.34
N ILE A 138 -13.09 -5.91 -7.00
CA ILE A 138 -12.94 -4.54 -6.49
C ILE A 138 -14.28 -3.86 -6.20
N SER A 139 -15.31 -4.13 -7.00
CA SER A 139 -16.66 -3.56 -6.80
C SER A 139 -17.39 -4.13 -5.58
N GLN A 140 -16.95 -5.25 -5.03
CA GLN A 140 -17.48 -5.85 -3.80
C GLN A 140 -16.79 -5.33 -2.54
N ILE A 141 -15.79 -4.45 -2.68
CA ILE A 141 -15.05 -3.85 -1.56
C ILE A 141 -15.48 -2.39 -1.47
N PRO A 142 -16.39 -2.03 -0.56
CA PRO A 142 -16.84 -0.65 -0.41
C PRO A 142 -15.68 0.22 0.09
N LEU A 143 -15.41 1.32 -0.60
CA LEU A 143 -14.37 2.28 -0.27
C LEU A 143 -14.98 3.66 -0.08
N THR A 144 -14.48 4.42 0.88
CA THR A 144 -14.71 5.87 0.92
C THR A 144 -13.97 6.56 -0.24
N SER A 145 -14.32 7.82 -0.52
CA SER A 145 -13.51 8.68 -1.41
C SER A 145 -12.40 9.41 -0.66
N GLU A 146 -12.66 9.75 0.60
CA GLU A 146 -11.77 10.43 1.53
C GLU A 146 -12.24 10.17 2.97
N VAL A 147 -11.44 10.56 3.95
CA VAL A 147 -11.81 10.52 5.38
C VAL A 147 -11.44 11.83 6.03
N GLU A 148 -12.38 12.40 6.78
CA GLU A 148 -12.16 13.56 7.62
C GLU A 148 -11.89 13.12 9.06
N ILE A 149 -10.84 13.67 9.67
CA ILE A 149 -10.50 13.46 11.07
C ILE A 149 -10.64 14.80 11.78
N GLU A 150 -11.67 14.90 12.61
CA GLU A 150 -11.88 16.06 13.48
C GLU A 150 -11.00 15.94 14.74
N HIS A 151 -10.30 17.02 15.05
CA HIS A 151 -9.44 17.17 16.20
C HIS A 151 -10.15 17.91 17.32
N GLU A 152 -9.64 17.79 18.56
CA GLU A 152 -10.31 18.35 19.75
C GLU A 152 -10.40 19.88 19.74
N ASP A 153 -9.52 20.55 18.99
CA ASP A 153 -9.49 21.99 18.79
C ASP A 153 -10.38 22.46 17.62
N GLY A 154 -11.09 21.54 16.96
CA GLY A 154 -11.93 21.81 15.80
C GLY A 154 -11.18 21.86 14.46
N HIS A 155 -9.87 21.60 14.42
CA HIS A 155 -9.16 21.38 13.17
C HIS A 155 -9.67 20.09 12.49
N ILE A 156 -9.66 20.06 11.15
CA ILE A 156 -10.04 18.88 10.36
C ILE A 156 -8.88 18.52 9.43
N THR A 157 -8.35 17.32 9.59
CA THR A 157 -7.41 16.73 8.62
C THR A 157 -8.20 15.91 7.61
N VAL A 158 -8.02 16.19 6.32
CA VAL A 158 -8.63 15.42 5.23
C VAL A 158 -7.59 14.46 4.67
N LEU A 159 -7.88 13.17 4.74
CA LEU A 159 -7.09 12.11 4.11
C LEU A 159 -7.69 11.83 2.72
N PRO A 160 -7.01 12.21 1.61
CA PRO A 160 -7.52 12.13 0.25
C PRO A 160 -7.38 10.71 -0.33
N TYR A 161 -7.64 9.69 0.49
CA TYR A 161 -7.50 8.28 0.14
C TYR A 161 -8.80 7.54 0.39
N GLY A 162 -9.01 6.47 -0.38
CA GLY A 162 -10.09 5.54 -0.15
C GLY A 162 -9.75 4.58 0.97
N TYR A 163 -10.65 4.45 1.94
CA TYR A 163 -10.54 3.50 3.04
C TYR A 163 -11.69 2.47 2.97
N PRO A 164 -11.43 1.18 3.25
CA PRO A 164 -12.45 0.14 3.23
C PRO A 164 -13.50 0.35 4.32
N ILE A 165 -14.76 0.08 4.00
CA ILE A 165 -15.85 0.04 4.98
C ILE A 165 -16.11 -1.41 5.36
N VAL A 166 -15.70 -1.79 6.57
CA VAL A 166 -15.82 -3.14 7.10
C VAL A 166 -16.80 -3.13 8.27
N ASN A 167 -17.88 -3.93 8.18
CA ASN A 167 -18.94 -4.00 9.20
C ASN A 167 -19.51 -2.60 9.58
N GLY A 168 -19.67 -1.73 8.57
CA GLY A 168 -20.19 -0.37 8.76
C GLY A 168 -19.20 0.63 9.38
N ARG A 169 -17.93 0.26 9.53
CA ARG A 169 -16.87 1.14 10.04
C ARG A 169 -15.76 1.32 9.01
N VAL A 170 -15.22 2.53 8.93
CA VAL A 170 -14.05 2.83 8.09
C VAL A 170 -12.82 2.19 8.73
N LEU A 171 -12.15 1.32 7.97
CA LEU A 171 -10.89 0.70 8.35
C LEU A 171 -9.75 1.68 8.07
N ILE A 172 -9.31 2.40 9.10
CA ILE A 172 -8.16 3.29 9.05
C ILE A 172 -6.91 2.54 9.52
N THR A 173 -5.75 2.89 8.97
CA THR A 173 -4.43 2.39 9.39
C THR A 173 -4.27 2.49 10.92
N PRO A 174 -4.07 1.37 11.64
CA PRO A 174 -3.96 1.37 13.10
C PRO A 174 -2.81 2.25 13.59
N GLY A 175 -3.15 3.26 14.39
CA GLY A 175 -2.20 4.24 14.92
C GLY A 175 -2.18 5.59 14.18
N LEU A 176 -2.76 5.66 12.97
CA LEU A 176 -2.66 6.86 12.12
C LEU A 176 -3.39 8.05 12.73
N ILE A 177 -4.60 7.85 13.28
CA ILE A 177 -5.33 8.94 13.96
C ILE A 177 -4.52 9.50 15.13
N GLN A 178 -3.91 8.64 15.95
CA GLN A 178 -3.09 9.08 17.08
C GLN A 178 -1.83 9.80 16.60
N TYR A 179 -1.23 9.34 15.50
CA TYR A 179 -0.09 10.01 14.88
C TYR A 179 -0.47 11.41 14.39
N LEU A 180 -1.56 11.54 13.63
CA LEU A 180 -2.03 12.82 13.11
C LEU A 180 -2.35 13.81 14.23
N LYS A 181 -3.04 13.36 15.29
CA LYS A 181 -3.34 14.19 16.47
C LYS A 181 -2.09 14.74 17.17
N ARG A 182 -0.97 14.02 17.13
CA ARG A 182 0.30 14.47 17.76
C ARG A 182 1.11 15.41 16.87
N ASN A 183 0.95 15.31 15.55
CA ASN A 183 1.74 16.04 14.56
C ASN A 183 0.89 17.10 13.81
N LEU A 184 -0.24 17.49 14.40
CA LEU A 184 -1.05 18.64 13.97
C LEU A 184 -0.16 19.87 13.79
N GLY A 185 0.11 20.27 12.55
CA GLY A 185 0.84 21.49 12.20
C GLY A 185 2.09 21.34 11.31
N ASP A 186 2.54 20.13 11.01
CA ASP A 186 3.76 19.90 10.19
C ASP A 186 3.48 19.60 8.70
N ASP A 187 2.22 19.56 8.26
CA ASP A 187 1.84 19.23 6.87
C ASP A 187 2.19 20.35 5.85
N ASP A 188 2.84 21.44 6.27
CA ASP A 188 3.26 22.58 5.44
C ASP A 188 4.80 22.84 5.45
N ALA A 189 5.64 21.85 5.75
CA ALA A 189 7.12 22.01 5.74
C ALA A 189 7.82 21.31 4.56
#